data_AF-A0A972LUT7-F1
#
_entry.id   AF-A0A972LUT7-F1
#
_cell.length_a   1.000
_cell.length_b   1.000
_cell.length_c   1.000
_cell.angle_alpha   90.00
_cell.angle_beta   90.00
_cell.angle_gamma   90.00
#
_symmetry.space_group_name_H-M   'P 1'
#
loop_
_entity.id
_entity.type
_entity.pdbx_description
1 polymer ?
#
loop_
_entity_poly.entity_id
_entity_poly.type
_entity_poly.pdbx_seq_one_letter_code
_entity_poly.pdbx_strand_id
1 'polypeptide(L)'
;MKLQANLKQNQQRFLEPMLIAIVFGVAALMGYYSVETPVLLHLFYVPVVVTGSLQGQHRARLMALLCVLSSLIIFVPYFNRESVDGVPLMMVFVFLVWASTLFLIAKIVGSLSDGWRSTMTKLTEAHKKDVLTDALTAVANRRAYEFELARRIADWNRNETTVSLILLDIDYFKKFNDRYGHQAGDAVLRAVADVMKQIIREVDLVARYGGEEFALVLSDTNTEAAKEVAERVRGLIESARFPFNGLILRLTVSVGFAQIQPGEDATAFVQRADAALYSSKEAGRNCVHFHDGSTCQQFGNGMATEIIDSERCMQTDRSMTDPYTDETTGLPTQKVFLEELRRRAAERNRYGTRLSLAIVEFVEDLDQTAQDTHLRKSLLATISKLASSVLRDTDLIARHDSNSLSILLPATDLEQALVPLRRLRENADTYSDAKYASLNYAVSIGAVDVLADERPGAALQRVEAALKAATSSGGNCIFIHDSQDCLPADQAASSYHI
;
A
#
# COMPACT_ATOMS: atom_id res chain seq x y z
N MET A 1 -5.59 -1.77 -27.91
CA MET A 1 -4.44 -2.68 -28.06
C MET A 1 -4.64 -3.81 -29.08
N LYS A 2 -5.74 -4.60 -29.05
CA LYS A 2 -6.00 -5.66 -30.04
C LYS A 2 -6.03 -5.16 -31.50
N LEU A 3 -6.60 -3.97 -31.77
CA LEU A 3 -6.61 -3.37 -33.11
C LEU A 3 -5.20 -3.03 -33.64
N GLN A 4 -4.34 -2.48 -32.79
CA GLN A 4 -2.94 -2.16 -33.15
C GLN A 4 -2.09 -3.42 -33.34
N ALA A 5 -2.34 -4.48 -32.56
CA ALA A 5 -1.69 -5.77 -32.74
C ALA A 5 -2.13 -6.44 -34.05
N ASN A 6 -3.42 -6.40 -34.37
CA ASN A 6 -3.95 -6.91 -35.64
C ASN A 6 -3.46 -6.09 -36.85
N LEU A 7 -3.35 -4.78 -36.72
CA LEU A 7 -2.79 -3.91 -37.76
C LEU A 7 -1.31 -4.21 -38.00
N LYS A 8 -0.50 -4.39 -36.95
CA LYS A 8 0.91 -4.80 -37.09
C LYS A 8 1.06 -6.19 -37.71
N GLN A 9 0.22 -7.14 -37.29
CA GLN A 9 0.24 -8.50 -37.82
C GLN A 9 -0.19 -8.54 -39.30
N ASN A 10 -1.22 -7.78 -39.67
CA ASN A 10 -1.63 -7.65 -41.07
C ASN A 10 -0.58 -6.92 -41.91
N GLN A 11 0.00 -5.82 -41.43
CA GLN A 11 1.06 -5.11 -42.16
C GLN A 11 2.30 -5.99 -42.41
N GLN A 12 2.71 -6.82 -41.43
CA GLN A 12 3.79 -7.78 -41.61
C GLN A 12 3.44 -8.87 -42.63
N ARG A 13 2.18 -9.32 -42.68
CA ARG A 13 1.71 -10.36 -43.59
C ARG A 13 1.72 -9.94 -45.06
N PHE A 14 1.54 -8.65 -45.36
CA PHE A 14 1.61 -8.12 -46.73
C PHE A 14 3.02 -7.75 -47.19
N LEU A 15 3.93 -7.46 -46.25
CA LEU A 15 5.27 -6.98 -46.57
C LEU A 15 6.15 -8.08 -47.18
N GLU A 16 6.00 -9.33 -46.74
CA GLU A 16 6.76 -10.48 -47.25
C GLU A 16 6.46 -10.79 -48.73
N PRO A 17 5.20 -11.00 -49.16
CA PRO A 17 4.86 -11.18 -50.57
C PRO A 17 5.29 -10.00 -51.44
N MET A 18 5.22 -8.78 -50.92
CA MET A 18 5.61 -7.58 -51.64
C MET A 18 7.12 -7.53 -51.90
N LEU A 19 7.95 -7.83 -50.90
CA LEU A 19 9.40 -7.89 -51.06
C LEU A 19 9.82 -8.99 -52.03
N ILE A 20 9.19 -10.16 -51.94
CA ILE A 20 9.40 -11.27 -52.89
C ILE A 20 9.00 -10.84 -54.31
N ALA A 21 7.84 -10.21 -54.46
CA ALA A 21 7.38 -9.70 -55.76
C ALA A 21 8.30 -8.62 -56.34
N ILE A 22 8.91 -7.77 -55.50
CA ILE A 22 9.92 -6.79 -55.94
C ILE A 22 11.17 -7.52 -56.45
N VAL A 23 11.66 -8.56 -55.76
CA VAL A 23 12.83 -9.35 -56.21
C VAL A 23 12.55 -9.99 -57.56
N PHE A 24 11.40 -10.65 -57.73
CA PHE A 24 11.01 -11.27 -58.99
C PHE A 24 10.71 -10.25 -60.09
N GLY A 25 10.11 -9.10 -59.75
CA GLY A 25 9.80 -8.02 -60.68
C GLY A 25 11.07 -7.36 -61.23
N VAL A 26 12.05 -7.08 -60.36
CA VAL A 26 13.38 -6.61 -60.77
C VAL A 26 14.06 -7.65 -61.66
N ALA A 27 14.01 -8.93 -61.28
CA ALA A 27 14.61 -10.01 -62.09
C ALA A 27 13.97 -10.14 -63.48
N ALA A 28 12.64 -10.02 -63.57
CA ALA A 28 11.89 -10.06 -64.83
C ALA A 28 12.18 -8.83 -65.71
N LEU A 29 12.22 -7.63 -65.12
CA LEU A 29 12.53 -6.39 -65.83
C LEU A 29 13.95 -6.43 -66.42
N MET A 30 14.92 -6.94 -65.65
CA MET A 30 16.29 -7.13 -66.11
C MET A 30 16.39 -8.14 -67.27
N GLY A 31 15.70 -9.28 -67.15
CA GLY A 31 15.69 -10.31 -68.20
C GLY A 31 15.02 -9.85 -69.49
N TYR A 32 14.00 -8.98 -69.40
CA TYR A 32 13.25 -8.47 -70.55
C TYR A 32 13.99 -7.37 -71.31
N TYR A 33 14.61 -6.41 -70.61
CA TYR A 33 15.22 -5.24 -71.26
C TYR A 33 16.68 -5.42 -71.71
N SER A 34 17.30 -6.59 -71.48
CA SER A 34 18.71 -6.84 -71.86
C SER A 34 19.64 -5.70 -71.42
N VAL A 35 19.46 -5.24 -70.19
CA VAL A 35 20.11 -4.01 -69.70
C VAL A 35 21.62 -4.17 -69.76
N GLU A 36 22.29 -3.30 -70.53
CA GLU A 36 23.75 -3.33 -70.77
C GLU A 36 24.58 -3.13 -69.48
N THR A 37 23.97 -2.57 -68.43
CA THR A 37 24.59 -2.32 -67.12
C THR A 37 23.83 -3.01 -65.99
N PRO A 38 23.84 -4.35 -65.92
CA PRO A 38 23.07 -5.10 -64.92
C PRO A 38 23.47 -4.73 -63.47
N VAL A 39 24.68 -4.22 -63.26
CA VAL A 39 25.22 -3.82 -61.94
C VAL A 39 24.37 -2.76 -61.23
N LEU A 40 23.85 -1.75 -61.94
CA LEU A 40 23.06 -0.67 -61.34
C LEU A 40 21.74 -1.18 -60.74
N LEU A 41 21.13 -2.17 -61.38
CA LEU A 41 19.89 -2.76 -60.91
C LEU A 41 20.08 -3.67 -59.68
N HIS A 42 21.29 -4.13 -59.40
CA HIS A 42 21.60 -4.89 -58.18
C HIS A 42 21.52 -4.01 -56.92
N LEU A 43 21.57 -2.68 -57.05
CA LEU A 43 21.35 -1.74 -55.95
C LEU A 43 19.93 -1.86 -55.36
N PHE A 44 18.94 -2.34 -56.15
CA PHE A 44 17.57 -2.57 -55.66
C PHE A 44 17.47 -3.76 -54.69
N TYR A 45 18.46 -4.65 -54.65
CA TYR A 45 18.49 -5.74 -53.67
C TYR A 45 18.91 -5.26 -52.27
N VAL A 46 19.62 -4.14 -52.16
CA VAL A 46 20.07 -3.61 -50.86
C VAL A 46 18.88 -3.24 -49.95
N PRO A 47 17.88 -2.45 -50.39
CA PRO A 47 16.68 -2.19 -49.59
C PRO A 47 15.91 -3.45 -49.20
N VAL A 48 15.84 -4.46 -50.08
CA VAL A 48 15.16 -5.73 -49.83
C VAL A 48 15.86 -6.52 -48.73
N VAL A 49 17.18 -6.63 -48.79
CA VAL A 49 17.97 -7.34 -47.76
C VAL A 49 17.92 -6.58 -46.44
N VAL A 50 17.98 -5.24 -46.45
CA VAL A 50 17.86 -4.42 -45.24
C VAL A 50 16.49 -4.57 -44.60
N THR A 51 15.40 -4.47 -45.36
CA THR A 51 14.04 -4.65 -44.84
C THR A 51 13.77 -6.07 -44.38
N GLY A 52 14.26 -7.09 -45.09
CA GLY A 52 14.23 -8.48 -44.64
C GLY A 52 15.02 -8.69 -43.34
N SER A 53 16.14 -7.99 -43.18
CA SER A 53 16.96 -8.04 -41.96
C SER A 53 16.27 -7.43 -40.75
N LEU A 54 15.48 -6.36 -40.95
CA LEU A 54 14.64 -5.77 -39.90
C LEU A 54 13.51 -6.70 -39.42
N GLN A 55 13.24 -7.78 -40.15
CA GLN A 55 12.26 -8.80 -39.76
C GLN A 55 12.89 -9.97 -38.98
N GLY A 56 14.21 -10.10 -38.95
CA GLY A 56 14.95 -11.07 -38.13
C GLY A 56 16.01 -11.83 -38.92
N GLN A 57 16.99 -12.42 -38.23
CA GLN A 57 18.17 -12.98 -38.87
C GLN A 57 17.88 -14.12 -39.86
N HIS A 58 16.90 -14.99 -39.60
CA HIS A 58 16.53 -16.06 -40.54
C HIS A 58 15.94 -15.51 -41.84
N ARG A 59 15.12 -14.46 -41.73
CA ARG A 59 14.48 -13.80 -42.88
C ARG A 59 15.49 -12.97 -43.69
N ALA A 60 16.45 -12.35 -43.01
CA ALA A 60 17.61 -11.69 -43.62
C ALA A 60 18.37 -12.63 -44.56
N ARG A 61 18.71 -13.82 -44.06
CA ARG A 61 19.47 -14.84 -44.81
C ARG A 61 18.67 -15.38 -45.99
N LEU A 62 17.38 -15.61 -45.82
CA LEU A 62 16.49 -16.06 -46.89
C LEU A 62 16.39 -15.01 -48.02
N MET A 63 16.20 -13.74 -47.69
CA MET A 63 16.12 -12.67 -48.70
C MET A 63 17.45 -12.46 -49.43
N ALA A 64 18.57 -12.49 -48.72
CA ALA A 64 19.89 -12.44 -49.35
C ALA A 64 20.12 -13.63 -50.30
N LEU A 65 19.72 -14.84 -49.91
CA LEU A 65 19.80 -16.03 -50.77
C LEU A 65 18.93 -15.87 -52.03
N LEU A 66 17.70 -15.37 -51.88
CA LEU A 66 16.80 -15.13 -53.01
C LEU A 66 17.36 -14.10 -53.98
N CYS A 67 17.97 -13.02 -53.49
CA CYS A 67 18.65 -12.03 -54.33
C CYS A 67 19.86 -12.62 -55.07
N VAL A 68 20.64 -13.48 -54.42
CA VAL A 68 21.78 -14.17 -55.07
C VAL A 68 21.28 -15.15 -56.14
N LEU A 69 20.24 -15.93 -55.85
CA LEU A 69 19.63 -16.86 -56.81
C LEU A 69 19.00 -16.14 -58.00
N SER A 70 18.28 -15.02 -57.76
CA SER A 70 17.72 -14.22 -58.85
C SER A 70 18.80 -13.59 -59.71
N SER A 71 19.91 -13.14 -59.11
CA SER A 71 21.06 -12.68 -59.87
C SER A 71 21.73 -13.78 -60.67
N LEU A 72 21.83 -15.02 -60.17
CA LEU A 72 22.38 -16.16 -60.92
C LEU A 72 21.54 -16.51 -62.16
N ILE A 73 20.21 -16.46 -62.04
CA ILE A 73 19.28 -16.72 -63.16
C ILE A 73 19.50 -15.72 -64.30
N ILE A 74 19.95 -14.50 -64.00
CA ILE A 74 20.21 -13.45 -64.99
C ILE A 74 21.67 -13.52 -65.49
N PHE A 75 22.61 -13.80 -64.59
CA PHE A 75 24.04 -13.82 -64.87
C PHE A 75 24.44 -14.98 -65.80
N VAL A 76 23.84 -16.17 -65.62
CA VAL A 76 24.17 -17.37 -66.41
C VAL A 76 23.76 -17.25 -67.89
N PRO A 77 22.55 -16.77 -68.25
CA PRO A 77 22.18 -16.59 -69.66
C PRO A 77 22.88 -15.42 -70.36
N TYR A 78 23.14 -14.31 -69.65
CA TYR A 78 23.96 -13.21 -70.17
C TYR A 78 25.35 -13.72 -70.57
N PHE A 79 25.94 -14.55 -69.70
CA PHE A 79 27.22 -15.18 -69.96
C PHE A 79 27.21 -16.10 -71.20
N ASN A 80 26.18 -16.93 -71.35
CA ASN A 80 26.03 -17.82 -72.52
C ASN A 80 25.82 -17.07 -73.86
N ARG A 81 25.42 -15.79 -73.83
CA ARG A 81 25.13 -15.00 -75.04
C ARG A 81 26.36 -14.28 -75.61
N GLU A 82 27.29 -13.86 -74.76
CA GLU A 82 28.51 -13.11 -75.15
C GLU A 82 29.78 -13.99 -75.24
N SER A 83 29.70 -15.29 -74.95
CA SER A 83 30.87 -16.18 -74.85
C SER A 83 31.41 -16.67 -76.21
N VAL A 84 32.01 -15.78 -77.00
CA VAL A 84 32.92 -16.19 -78.09
C VAL A 84 34.35 -16.42 -77.57
N ASP A 85 34.76 -15.72 -76.49
CA ASP A 85 36.13 -15.77 -75.92
C ASP A 85 36.21 -16.24 -74.44
N GLY A 86 35.12 -16.79 -73.89
CA GLY A 86 35.05 -17.29 -72.50
C GLY A 86 34.63 -16.25 -71.45
N VAL A 87 34.57 -16.66 -70.17
CA VAL A 87 34.21 -15.75 -69.05
C VAL A 87 35.41 -14.91 -68.65
N PRO A 88 35.32 -13.57 -68.65
CA PRO A 88 36.31 -12.75 -67.98
C PRO A 88 36.31 -13.08 -66.49
N LEU A 89 37.42 -13.60 -65.98
CA LEU A 89 37.60 -13.99 -64.57
C LEU A 89 37.28 -12.83 -63.62
N MET A 90 37.50 -11.60 -64.08
CA MET A 90 37.14 -10.35 -63.41
C MET A 90 35.63 -10.23 -63.12
N MET A 91 34.73 -10.68 -64.01
CA MET A 91 33.28 -10.57 -63.79
C MET A 91 32.77 -11.59 -62.76
N VAL A 92 33.27 -12.82 -62.80
CA VAL A 92 32.99 -13.84 -61.77
C VAL A 92 33.46 -13.33 -60.41
N PHE A 93 34.65 -12.72 -60.37
CA PHE A 93 35.19 -12.11 -59.16
C PHE A 93 34.28 -11.00 -58.63
N VAL A 94 33.83 -10.06 -59.48
CA VAL A 94 32.89 -9.00 -59.09
C VAL A 94 31.57 -9.56 -58.55
N PHE A 95 31.02 -10.61 -59.17
CA PHE A 95 29.81 -11.27 -58.69
C PHE A 95 30.00 -11.94 -57.32
N LEU A 96 31.11 -12.65 -57.12
CA LEU A 96 31.43 -13.29 -55.84
C LEU A 96 31.62 -12.25 -54.73
N VAL A 97 32.31 -11.14 -55.02
CA VAL A 97 32.47 -10.02 -54.09
C VAL A 97 31.09 -9.42 -53.75
N TRP A 98 30.24 -9.19 -54.74
CA TRP A 98 28.88 -8.67 -54.53
C TRP A 98 28.00 -9.63 -53.69
N ALA A 99 27.98 -10.93 -54.00
CA ALA A 99 27.23 -11.92 -53.24
C ALA A 99 27.74 -12.03 -51.78
N SER A 100 29.06 -11.98 -51.60
CA SER A 100 29.67 -12.02 -50.26
C SER A 100 29.34 -10.78 -49.43
N THR A 101 29.29 -9.59 -50.04
CA THR A 101 28.95 -8.35 -49.35
C THR A 101 27.47 -8.33 -48.93
N LEU A 102 26.54 -8.78 -49.78
CA LEU A 102 25.14 -8.95 -49.40
C LEU A 102 24.97 -9.92 -48.22
N PHE A 103 25.67 -11.05 -48.25
CA PHE A 103 25.57 -12.04 -47.17
C PHE A 103 26.13 -11.49 -45.85
N LEU A 104 27.24 -10.74 -45.91
CA LEU A 104 27.83 -10.09 -44.74
C LEU A 104 26.89 -9.03 -44.14
N ILE A 105 26.29 -8.18 -44.99
CA ILE A 105 25.29 -7.18 -44.58
C ILE A 105 24.10 -7.88 -43.90
N ALA A 106 23.57 -8.94 -44.50
CA ALA A 106 22.46 -9.70 -43.92
C ALA A 106 22.81 -10.30 -42.54
N LYS A 107 24.04 -10.80 -42.35
CA LYS A 107 24.50 -11.31 -41.05
C LYS A 107 24.63 -10.20 -40.01
N ILE A 108 25.30 -9.10 -40.37
CA ILE A 108 25.56 -7.97 -39.45
C ILE A 108 24.24 -7.33 -39.04
N VAL A 109 23.43 -6.87 -40.00
CA VAL A 109 22.16 -6.19 -39.75
C VAL A 109 21.16 -7.13 -39.05
N GLY A 110 21.10 -8.40 -39.44
CA GLY A 110 20.27 -9.39 -38.77
C GLY A 110 20.65 -9.59 -37.29
N SER A 111 21.96 -9.72 -36.99
CA SER A 111 22.45 -9.88 -35.62
C SER A 111 22.20 -8.64 -34.75
N LEU A 112 22.39 -7.45 -35.33
CA LEU A 112 22.07 -6.18 -34.68
C LEU A 112 20.58 -6.08 -34.40
N SER A 113 19.72 -6.36 -35.39
CA SER A 113 18.27 -6.29 -35.24
C SER A 113 17.75 -7.19 -34.12
N ASP A 114 18.24 -8.43 -34.03
CA ASP A 114 17.81 -9.37 -32.99
C ASP A 114 18.34 -8.97 -31.59
N GLY A 115 19.57 -8.45 -31.49
CA GLY A 115 20.09 -7.88 -30.24
C GLY A 115 19.29 -6.65 -29.78
N TRP A 116 18.97 -5.74 -30.70
CA TRP A 116 18.12 -4.57 -30.43
C TRP A 116 16.71 -4.97 -29.98
N ARG A 117 16.10 -5.99 -30.62
CA ARG A 117 14.78 -6.51 -30.22
C ARG A 117 14.80 -7.10 -28.82
N SER A 118 15.79 -7.94 -28.48
CA SER A 118 15.88 -8.55 -27.15
C SER A 118 16.07 -7.48 -26.06
N THR A 119 16.89 -6.48 -26.34
CA THR A 119 17.12 -5.36 -25.40
C THR A 119 15.86 -4.52 -25.25
N MET A 120 15.15 -4.23 -26.35
CA MET A 120 13.91 -3.47 -26.34
C MET A 120 12.77 -4.23 -25.65
N THR A 121 12.67 -5.55 -25.82
CA THR A 121 11.71 -6.38 -25.08
C THR A 121 12.02 -6.37 -23.59
N LYS A 122 13.29 -6.48 -23.20
CA LYS A 122 13.70 -6.40 -21.78
C LYS A 122 13.43 -5.04 -21.16
N LEU A 123 13.72 -3.94 -21.86
CA LEU A 123 13.38 -2.57 -21.42
C LEU A 123 11.87 -2.38 -21.29
N THR A 124 11.10 -2.87 -22.26
CA THR A 124 9.64 -2.80 -22.18
C THR A 124 9.05 -3.72 -21.11
N GLU A 125 9.67 -4.85 -20.79
CA GLU A 125 9.26 -5.74 -19.68
C GLU A 125 9.64 -5.18 -18.31
N ALA A 126 10.83 -4.59 -18.17
CA ALA A 126 11.23 -3.88 -16.96
C ALA A 126 10.30 -2.68 -16.69
N HIS A 127 10.03 -1.87 -17.72
CA HIS A 127 9.06 -0.79 -17.62
C HIS A 127 7.63 -1.30 -17.35
N LYS A 128 7.26 -2.52 -17.78
CA LYS A 128 5.96 -3.10 -17.47
C LYS A 128 5.81 -3.49 -16.00
N LYS A 129 6.86 -4.01 -15.34
CA LYS A 129 6.77 -4.38 -13.91
C LYS A 129 6.51 -3.15 -13.02
N ASP A 130 7.16 -2.03 -13.33
CA ASP A 130 6.94 -0.76 -12.61
C ASP A 130 5.60 -0.10 -12.97
N VAL A 131 5.04 -0.42 -14.14
CA VAL A 131 3.74 0.12 -14.61
C VAL A 131 2.53 -0.72 -14.16
N LEU A 132 2.73 -1.93 -13.61
CA LEU A 132 1.65 -2.83 -13.20
C LEU A 132 1.51 -2.98 -11.67
N THR A 133 2.41 -2.37 -10.91
CA THR A 133 2.41 -2.40 -9.45
C THR A 133 2.06 -1.01 -8.91
N ASP A 134 1.32 -0.94 -7.81
CA ASP A 134 1.08 0.30 -7.08
C ASP A 134 2.31 0.67 -6.25
N ALA A 135 2.82 1.89 -6.41
CA ALA A 135 4.07 2.31 -5.78
C ALA A 135 3.98 2.42 -4.25
N LEU A 136 2.79 2.68 -3.69
CA LEU A 136 2.61 2.83 -2.25
C LEU A 136 2.47 1.47 -1.57
N THR A 137 1.61 0.61 -2.09
CA THR A 137 1.18 -0.63 -1.42
C THR A 137 1.87 -1.89 -1.95
N ALA A 138 2.62 -1.77 -3.04
CA ALA A 138 3.32 -2.86 -3.72
C ALA A 138 2.40 -4.04 -4.13
N VAL A 139 1.08 -3.84 -4.19
CA VAL A 139 0.13 -4.77 -4.83
C VAL A 139 -0.04 -4.39 -6.30
N ALA A 140 -0.81 -5.16 -7.07
CA ALA A 140 -1.10 -4.80 -8.44
C ALA A 140 -1.85 -3.45 -8.51
N ASN A 141 -1.67 -2.67 -9.57
CA ASN A 141 -2.45 -1.45 -9.77
C ASN A 141 -3.70 -1.72 -10.63
N ARG A 142 -4.54 -0.70 -10.80
CA ARG A 142 -5.76 -0.76 -11.63
C ARG A 142 -5.53 -1.35 -13.03
N ARG A 143 -4.41 -1.02 -13.68
CA ARG A 143 -4.10 -1.53 -15.03
C ARG A 143 -3.82 -3.04 -15.03
N ALA A 144 -3.13 -3.53 -14.00
CA ALA A 144 -2.90 -4.95 -13.83
C ALA A 144 -4.19 -5.70 -13.49
N TYR A 145 -5.06 -5.12 -12.66
CA TYR A 145 -6.41 -5.63 -12.41
C TYR A 145 -7.22 -5.79 -13.70
N GLU A 146 -7.30 -4.75 -14.54
CA GLU A 146 -8.06 -4.79 -15.79
C GLU A 146 -7.54 -5.89 -16.75
N PHE A 147 -6.22 -6.06 -16.81
CA PHE A 147 -5.60 -7.09 -17.63
C PHE A 147 -5.92 -8.50 -17.11
N GLU A 148 -5.77 -8.71 -15.82
CA GLU A 148 -5.99 -10.03 -15.21
C GLU A 148 -7.46 -10.41 -15.22
N LEU A 149 -8.37 -9.48 -14.93
CA LEU A 149 -9.81 -9.74 -15.01
C LEU A 149 -10.22 -10.14 -16.43
N ALA A 150 -9.77 -9.40 -17.45
CA ALA A 150 -10.06 -9.74 -18.85
C ALA A 150 -9.50 -11.12 -19.25
N ARG A 151 -8.34 -11.49 -18.71
CA ARG A 151 -7.74 -12.81 -18.91
C ARG A 151 -8.58 -13.91 -18.26
N ARG A 152 -9.00 -13.74 -17.00
CA ARG A 152 -9.79 -14.72 -16.25
C ARG A 152 -11.18 -14.93 -16.85
N ILE A 153 -11.83 -13.87 -17.32
CA ILE A 153 -13.09 -13.97 -18.05
C ILE A 153 -12.90 -14.76 -19.36
N ALA A 154 -11.79 -14.54 -20.07
CA ALA A 154 -11.49 -15.31 -21.28
C ALA A 154 -11.18 -16.79 -20.98
N ASP A 155 -10.56 -17.08 -19.83
CA ASP A 155 -10.33 -18.46 -19.36
C ASP A 155 -11.64 -19.15 -18.96
N TRP A 156 -12.52 -18.47 -18.22
CA TRP A 156 -13.84 -18.97 -17.85
C TRP A 156 -14.70 -19.27 -19.10
N ASN A 157 -14.70 -18.40 -20.11
CA ASN A 157 -15.41 -18.65 -21.37
C ASN A 157 -14.91 -19.90 -22.14
N ARG A 158 -13.67 -20.35 -21.88
CA ARG A 158 -13.09 -21.54 -22.54
C ARG A 158 -13.22 -22.81 -21.70
N ASN A 159 -13.05 -22.69 -20.39
CA ASN A 159 -12.83 -23.81 -19.49
C ASN A 159 -13.87 -23.91 -18.37
N GLU A 160 -14.86 -23.02 -18.34
CA GLU A 160 -15.92 -22.92 -17.31
C GLU A 160 -15.39 -22.78 -15.86
N THR A 161 -14.12 -22.36 -15.70
CA THR A 161 -13.47 -22.17 -14.40
C THR A 161 -14.07 -20.99 -13.65
N THR A 162 -14.67 -21.22 -12.48
CA THR A 162 -15.36 -20.17 -11.72
C THR A 162 -14.44 -18.99 -11.38
N VAL A 163 -14.96 -17.76 -11.48
CA VAL A 163 -14.22 -16.53 -11.14
C VAL A 163 -15.09 -15.69 -10.24
N SER A 164 -14.53 -15.21 -9.13
CA SER A 164 -15.19 -14.27 -8.24
C SER A 164 -14.38 -12.98 -8.13
N LEU A 165 -15.09 -11.85 -8.11
CA LEU A 165 -14.52 -10.52 -7.96
C LEU A 165 -14.99 -9.93 -6.64
N ILE A 166 -14.06 -9.58 -5.77
CA ILE A 166 -14.32 -8.85 -4.53
C ILE A 166 -13.82 -7.40 -4.72
N LEU A 167 -14.67 -6.44 -4.39
CA LEU A 167 -14.34 -5.03 -4.27
C LEU A 167 -14.42 -4.62 -2.80
N LEU A 168 -13.46 -3.82 -2.37
CA LEU A 168 -13.28 -3.41 -0.99
C LEU A 168 -13.01 -1.90 -0.93
N ASP A 169 -13.61 -1.22 0.04
CA ASP A 169 -13.42 0.20 0.29
C ASP A 169 -13.16 0.44 1.78
N ILE A 170 -12.16 1.28 2.09
CA ILE A 170 -11.84 1.62 3.47
C ILE A 170 -12.86 2.64 4.00
N ASP A 171 -13.54 2.26 5.08
CA ASP A 171 -14.63 3.06 5.63
C ASP A 171 -14.13 4.40 6.19
N TYR A 172 -14.76 5.49 5.74
CA TYR A 172 -14.47 6.85 6.20
C TYR A 172 -13.00 7.28 6.01
N PHE A 173 -12.29 6.75 5.02
CA PHE A 173 -10.85 7.01 4.83
C PHE A 173 -10.52 8.50 4.69
N LYS A 174 -11.38 9.30 4.04
CA LYS A 174 -11.22 10.76 4.02
C LYS A 174 -11.21 11.37 5.44
N LYS A 175 -12.18 11.02 6.29
CA LYS A 175 -12.23 11.50 7.69
C LYS A 175 -11.04 11.01 8.50
N PHE A 176 -10.57 9.80 8.22
CA PHE A 176 -9.36 9.25 8.83
C PHE A 176 -8.13 10.09 8.47
N ASN A 177 -7.95 10.43 7.19
CA ASN A 177 -6.86 11.31 6.73
C ASN A 177 -6.99 12.72 7.30
N ASP A 178 -8.19 13.27 7.38
CA ASP A 178 -8.43 14.59 7.97
C ASP A 178 -8.05 14.61 9.46
N ARG A 179 -8.21 13.48 10.17
CA ARG A 179 -7.90 13.34 11.60
C ARG A 179 -6.43 13.02 11.90
N TYR A 180 -5.81 12.13 11.13
CA TYR A 180 -4.47 11.59 11.42
C TYR A 180 -3.38 12.01 10.43
N GLY A 181 -3.77 12.74 9.38
CA GLY A 181 -2.89 13.19 8.29
C GLY A 181 -2.65 12.12 7.22
N HIS A 182 -2.27 12.56 6.02
CA HIS A 182 -2.04 11.68 4.86
C HIS A 182 -0.96 10.62 5.09
N GLN A 183 0.06 10.90 5.91
CA GLN A 183 1.10 9.91 6.22
C GLN A 183 0.54 8.70 6.99
N ALA A 184 -0.45 8.92 7.86
CA ALA A 184 -1.15 7.84 8.56
C ALA A 184 -2.00 7.04 7.58
N GLY A 185 -2.68 7.72 6.65
CA GLY A 185 -3.43 7.09 5.56
C GLY A 185 -2.54 6.18 4.71
N ASP A 186 -1.38 6.66 4.31
CA ASP A 186 -0.42 5.92 3.50
C ASP A 186 0.13 4.68 4.23
N ALA A 187 0.32 4.77 5.56
CA ALA A 187 0.72 3.64 6.38
C ALA A 187 -0.38 2.59 6.49
N VAL A 188 -1.62 3.04 6.69
CA VAL A 188 -2.80 2.18 6.72
C VAL A 188 -3.03 1.46 5.40
N LEU A 189 -2.91 2.16 4.26
CA LEU A 189 -3.08 1.56 2.94
C LEU A 189 -2.08 0.43 2.69
N ARG A 190 -0.83 0.61 3.11
CA ARG A 190 0.20 -0.43 3.07
C ARG A 190 -0.18 -1.62 3.93
N ALA A 191 -0.58 -1.38 5.17
CA ALA A 191 -0.91 -2.45 6.09
C ALA A 191 -2.16 -3.24 5.67
N VAL A 192 -3.20 -2.57 5.14
CA VAL A 192 -4.38 -3.23 4.56
C VAL A 192 -3.99 -4.11 3.37
N ALA A 193 -3.13 -3.60 2.48
CA ALA A 193 -2.61 -4.37 1.35
C ALA A 193 -1.81 -5.61 1.80
N ASP A 194 -1.00 -5.49 2.85
CA ASP A 194 -0.24 -6.61 3.41
C ASP A 194 -1.15 -7.67 4.05
N VAL A 195 -2.20 -7.26 4.76
CA VAL A 195 -3.21 -8.18 5.29
C VAL A 195 -3.84 -8.99 4.14
N MET A 196 -4.27 -8.33 3.06
CA MET A 196 -4.86 -9.04 1.92
C MET A 196 -3.88 -10.02 1.25
N LYS A 197 -2.60 -9.61 1.06
CA LYS A 197 -1.55 -10.48 0.48
C LYS A 197 -1.32 -11.76 1.28
N GLN A 198 -1.45 -11.72 2.60
CA GLN A 198 -1.27 -12.91 3.46
C GLN A 198 -2.44 -13.89 3.37
N ILE A 199 -3.61 -13.41 2.96
CA ILE A 199 -4.87 -14.16 2.95
C ILE A 199 -5.09 -14.89 1.62
N ILE A 200 -4.70 -14.23 0.51
CA ILE A 200 -4.96 -14.71 -0.85
C ILE A 200 -3.92 -15.74 -1.32
N ARG A 201 -4.30 -16.59 -2.28
CA ARG A 201 -3.41 -17.58 -2.87
C ARG A 201 -2.51 -16.94 -3.92
N GLU A 202 -1.39 -17.57 -4.25
CA GLU A 202 -0.46 -17.08 -5.29
C GLU A 202 -1.13 -16.95 -6.68
N VAL A 203 -2.16 -17.76 -6.94
CA VAL A 203 -2.93 -17.72 -8.19
C VAL A 203 -3.96 -16.59 -8.26
N ASP A 204 -4.25 -15.94 -7.13
CA ASP A 204 -5.21 -14.85 -7.02
C ASP A 204 -4.48 -13.50 -7.13
N LEU A 205 -5.24 -12.44 -7.44
CA LEU A 205 -4.69 -11.09 -7.57
C LEU A 205 -5.31 -10.17 -6.53
N VAL A 206 -4.48 -9.46 -5.77
CA VAL A 206 -4.87 -8.24 -5.03
C VAL A 206 -4.38 -7.04 -5.81
N ALA A 207 -5.28 -6.08 -6.04
CA ALA A 207 -4.97 -4.83 -6.72
C ALA A 207 -5.54 -3.62 -5.98
N ARG A 208 -4.82 -2.50 -6.02
CA ARG A 208 -5.34 -1.19 -5.63
C ARG A 208 -6.05 -0.59 -6.84
N TYR A 209 -7.37 -0.58 -6.74
CA TYR A 209 -8.27 -0.16 -7.81
C TYR A 209 -8.43 1.36 -7.86
N GLY A 210 -8.44 2.00 -6.69
CA GLY A 210 -8.62 3.44 -6.50
C GLY A 210 -7.77 4.00 -5.36
N GLY A 211 -8.11 5.20 -4.87
CA GLY A 211 -7.37 5.84 -3.77
C GLY A 211 -7.42 5.02 -2.48
N GLU A 212 -8.61 4.58 -2.08
CA GLU A 212 -8.89 3.79 -0.87
C GLU A 212 -9.58 2.45 -1.18
N GLU A 213 -9.62 2.10 -2.47
CA GLU A 213 -10.37 0.97 -3.01
C GLU A 213 -9.42 -0.14 -3.47
N PHE A 214 -9.75 -1.38 -3.13
CA PHE A 214 -9.02 -2.57 -3.52
C PHE A 214 -9.94 -3.56 -4.25
N ALA A 215 -9.35 -4.33 -5.15
CA ALA A 215 -10.02 -5.40 -5.88
C ALA A 215 -9.25 -6.71 -5.70
N LEU A 216 -9.97 -7.81 -5.44
CA LEU A 216 -9.43 -9.15 -5.44
C LEU A 216 -10.07 -9.95 -6.58
N VAL A 217 -9.23 -10.52 -7.45
CA VAL A 217 -9.67 -11.43 -8.52
C VAL A 217 -9.34 -12.84 -8.08
N LEU A 218 -10.38 -13.61 -7.72
CA LEU A 218 -10.26 -14.96 -7.19
C LEU A 218 -10.53 -15.99 -8.27
N SER A 219 -9.59 -16.91 -8.41
CA SER A 219 -9.60 -17.93 -9.45
C SER A 219 -10.17 -19.25 -8.92
N ASP A 220 -10.96 -19.93 -9.74
CA ASP A 220 -11.63 -21.17 -9.36
C ASP A 220 -12.36 -21.06 -8.01
N THR A 221 -13.05 -19.93 -7.84
CA THR A 221 -13.70 -19.56 -6.59
C THR A 221 -15.18 -19.30 -6.87
N ASN A 222 -16.02 -20.14 -6.30
CA ASN A 222 -17.48 -19.99 -6.31
C ASN A 222 -17.95 -19.01 -5.21
N THR A 223 -19.25 -18.73 -5.19
CA THR A 223 -19.86 -17.79 -4.25
C THR A 223 -19.59 -18.15 -2.79
N GLU A 224 -19.68 -19.42 -2.39
CA GLU A 224 -19.46 -19.83 -0.99
C GLU A 224 -18.00 -19.66 -0.56
N ALA A 225 -17.04 -20.03 -1.39
CA ALA A 225 -15.63 -19.79 -1.11
C ALA A 225 -15.29 -18.27 -1.11
N ALA A 226 -15.94 -17.48 -1.98
CA ALA A 226 -15.77 -16.04 -2.01
C ALA A 226 -16.31 -15.37 -0.73
N LYS A 227 -17.43 -15.85 -0.18
CA LYS A 227 -17.98 -15.41 1.12
C LYS A 227 -16.95 -15.54 2.24
N GLU A 228 -16.30 -16.70 2.34
CA GLU A 228 -15.27 -16.96 3.36
C GLU A 228 -14.07 -16.01 3.21
N VAL A 229 -13.57 -15.82 1.98
CA VAL A 229 -12.45 -14.91 1.73
C VAL A 229 -12.83 -13.47 2.07
N ALA A 230 -14.01 -13.01 1.64
CA ALA A 230 -14.49 -11.66 1.90
C ALA A 230 -14.63 -11.36 3.40
N GLU A 231 -15.28 -12.25 4.17
CA GLU A 231 -15.47 -12.07 5.61
C GLU A 231 -14.15 -12.20 6.38
N ARG A 232 -13.25 -13.08 5.95
CA ARG A 232 -11.91 -13.21 6.53
C ARG A 232 -11.09 -11.94 6.34
N VAL A 233 -11.09 -11.36 5.13
CA VAL A 233 -10.42 -10.07 4.86
C VAL A 233 -11.02 -8.96 5.74
N ARG A 234 -12.36 -8.84 5.77
CA ARG A 234 -13.06 -7.84 6.58
C ARG A 234 -12.71 -7.96 8.06
N GLY A 235 -12.85 -9.16 8.63
CA GLY A 235 -12.59 -9.43 10.05
C GLY A 235 -11.13 -9.24 10.46
N LEU A 236 -10.17 -9.60 9.59
CA LEU A 236 -8.74 -9.35 9.85
C LEU A 236 -8.42 -7.86 9.83
N ILE A 237 -9.01 -7.08 8.92
CA ILE A 237 -8.79 -5.62 8.88
C ILE A 237 -9.45 -4.93 10.09
N GLU A 238 -10.66 -5.34 10.48
CA GLU A 238 -11.36 -4.82 11.66
C GLU A 238 -10.59 -5.12 12.97
N SER A 239 -10.06 -6.33 13.09
CA SER A 239 -9.28 -6.75 14.27
C SER A 239 -7.85 -6.21 14.25
N ALA A 240 -7.35 -5.76 13.10
CA ALA A 240 -6.01 -5.21 12.98
C ALA A 240 -5.80 -3.99 13.89
N ARG A 241 -4.54 -3.84 14.32
CA ARG A 241 -4.05 -2.74 15.13
C ARG A 241 -2.93 -2.11 14.32
N PHE A 242 -3.14 -0.91 13.81
CA PHE A 242 -2.17 -0.23 12.95
C PHE A 242 -1.35 0.77 13.79
N PRO A 243 -0.15 0.42 14.25
CA PRO A 243 0.70 1.34 14.99
C PRO A 243 1.17 2.46 14.08
N PHE A 244 0.90 3.71 14.45
CA PHE A 244 1.38 4.89 13.75
C PHE A 244 1.64 6.02 14.73
N ASN A 245 2.89 6.52 14.79
CA ASN A 245 3.32 7.61 15.67
C ASN A 245 2.91 7.46 17.15
N GLY A 246 2.93 6.23 17.67
CA GLY A 246 2.57 5.93 19.07
C GLY A 246 1.06 5.75 19.31
N LEU A 247 0.23 5.88 18.28
CA LEU A 247 -1.20 5.55 18.33
C LEU A 247 -1.46 4.18 17.73
N ILE A 248 -2.47 3.49 18.24
CA ILE A 248 -3.02 2.30 17.61
C ILE A 248 -4.26 2.71 16.83
N LEU A 249 -4.11 2.80 15.51
CA LEU A 249 -5.19 3.15 14.61
C LEU A 249 -6.01 1.91 14.29
N ARG A 250 -7.33 2.11 14.15
CA ARG A 250 -8.30 1.09 13.78
C ARG A 250 -9.21 1.65 12.70
N LEU A 251 -9.61 0.79 11.78
CA LEU A 251 -10.51 1.11 10.69
C LEU A 251 -11.28 -0.15 10.31
N THR A 252 -12.36 0.05 9.58
CA THR A 252 -13.18 -1.01 9.02
C THR A 252 -13.22 -0.88 7.51
N VAL A 253 -13.72 -1.92 6.86
CA VAL A 253 -13.87 -1.95 5.41
C VAL A 253 -15.27 -2.43 5.05
N SER A 254 -15.83 -1.84 4.00
CA SER A 254 -17.03 -2.34 3.34
C SER A 254 -16.60 -3.24 2.18
N VAL A 255 -17.25 -4.39 2.04
CA VAL A 255 -16.89 -5.38 1.03
C VAL A 255 -18.11 -5.75 0.19
N GLY A 256 -17.93 -5.79 -1.12
CA GLY A 256 -18.92 -6.23 -2.09
C GLY A 256 -18.32 -7.24 -3.05
N PHE A 257 -19.03 -8.32 -3.38
CA PHE A 257 -18.50 -9.27 -4.35
C PHE A 257 -19.56 -9.92 -5.23
N ALA A 258 -19.11 -10.50 -6.33
CA ALA A 258 -19.93 -11.26 -7.25
C ALA A 258 -19.14 -12.43 -7.83
N GLN A 259 -19.82 -13.53 -8.15
CA GLN A 259 -19.30 -14.60 -9.01
C GLN A 259 -19.77 -14.37 -10.44
N ILE A 260 -18.90 -14.59 -11.44
CA ILE A 260 -19.26 -14.47 -12.86
C ILE A 260 -20.37 -15.46 -13.25
N GLN A 261 -21.30 -15.02 -14.10
CA GLN A 261 -22.43 -15.82 -14.57
C GLN A 261 -22.35 -16.17 -16.07
N PRO A 262 -22.94 -17.30 -16.49
CA PRO A 262 -23.06 -17.68 -17.90
C PRO A 262 -23.59 -16.55 -18.79
N GLY A 263 -22.89 -16.24 -19.89
CA GLY A 263 -23.28 -15.19 -20.83
C GLY A 263 -23.03 -13.76 -20.36
N GLU A 264 -22.40 -13.56 -19.21
CA GLU A 264 -22.15 -12.24 -18.65
C GLU A 264 -20.89 -11.57 -19.25
N ASP A 265 -20.98 -10.27 -19.54
CA ASP A 265 -19.83 -9.48 -19.96
C ASP A 265 -19.04 -8.94 -18.76
N ALA A 266 -17.80 -8.50 -19.01
CA ALA A 266 -16.93 -7.97 -17.96
C ALA A 266 -17.48 -6.73 -17.25
N THR A 267 -18.29 -5.93 -17.94
CA THR A 267 -18.83 -4.67 -17.39
C THR A 267 -19.96 -4.98 -16.41
N ALA A 268 -20.90 -5.84 -16.80
CA ALA A 268 -21.98 -6.31 -15.97
C ALA A 268 -21.45 -7.04 -14.73
N PHE A 269 -20.40 -7.85 -14.90
CA PHE A 269 -19.75 -8.55 -13.80
C PHE A 269 -19.19 -7.58 -12.74
N VAL A 270 -18.46 -6.56 -13.18
CA VAL A 270 -17.93 -5.52 -12.27
C VAL A 270 -19.06 -4.70 -11.64
N GLN A 271 -20.09 -4.34 -12.41
CA GLN A 271 -21.24 -3.58 -11.89
C GLN A 271 -21.99 -4.33 -10.78
N ARG A 272 -22.12 -5.66 -10.86
CA ARG A 272 -22.72 -6.44 -9.77
C ARG A 272 -21.89 -6.43 -8.50
N ALA A 273 -20.57 -6.58 -8.62
CA ALA A 273 -19.67 -6.47 -7.46
C ALA A 273 -19.71 -5.07 -6.83
N ASP A 274 -19.78 -4.03 -7.66
CA ASP A 274 -19.90 -2.63 -7.22
C ASP A 274 -21.25 -2.35 -6.53
N ALA A 275 -22.36 -2.85 -7.09
CA ALA A 275 -23.68 -2.76 -6.47
C ALA A 275 -23.73 -3.44 -5.10
N ALA A 276 -23.06 -4.58 -4.94
CA ALA A 276 -22.90 -5.23 -3.64
C ALA A 276 -22.07 -4.34 -2.69
N LEU A 277 -20.96 -3.75 -3.13
CA LEU A 277 -20.14 -2.87 -2.30
C LEU A 277 -20.92 -1.63 -1.85
N TYR A 278 -21.70 -1.05 -2.76
CA TYR A 278 -22.60 0.05 -2.46
C TYR A 278 -23.63 -0.33 -1.38
N SER A 279 -24.21 -1.53 -1.48
CA SER A 279 -25.15 -2.06 -0.47
C SER A 279 -24.49 -2.17 0.91
N SER A 280 -23.23 -2.61 0.99
CA SER A 280 -22.47 -2.62 2.25
C SER A 280 -22.27 -1.22 2.83
N LYS A 281 -22.02 -0.22 1.99
CA LYS A 281 -21.86 1.18 2.43
C LYS A 281 -23.17 1.77 2.97
N GLU A 282 -24.32 1.40 2.41
CA GLU A 282 -25.64 1.82 2.86
C GLU A 282 -26.12 1.08 4.12
N ALA A 283 -25.77 -0.20 4.27
CA ALA A 283 -26.15 -1.05 5.40
C ALA A 283 -25.41 -0.71 6.72
N GLY A 284 -24.70 0.42 6.78
CA GLY A 284 -23.97 0.86 7.97
C GLY A 284 -22.46 0.57 7.95
N ARG A 285 -21.91 0.11 6.81
CA ARG A 285 -20.49 -0.22 6.60
C ARG A 285 -20.02 -1.42 7.44
N ASN A 286 -18.72 -1.73 7.39
CA ASN A 286 -18.13 -2.86 8.11
C ASN A 286 -18.89 -4.20 7.91
N CYS A 287 -19.36 -4.45 6.70
CA CYS A 287 -20.11 -5.65 6.37
C CYS A 287 -19.79 -6.12 4.95
N VAL A 288 -20.20 -7.36 4.65
CA VAL A 288 -20.04 -7.98 3.35
C VAL A 288 -21.41 -8.11 2.70
N HIS A 289 -21.51 -7.72 1.43
CA HIS A 289 -22.65 -8.05 0.58
C HIS A 289 -22.16 -8.77 -0.66
N PHE A 290 -23.04 -9.58 -1.24
CA PHE A 290 -22.78 -10.27 -2.50
C PHE A 290 -23.97 -10.20 -3.43
N HIS A 291 -23.70 -10.22 -4.72
CA HIS A 291 -24.74 -10.21 -5.74
C HIS A 291 -24.94 -11.62 -6.32
N ASP A 292 -26.09 -12.24 -6.03
CA ASP A 292 -26.42 -13.62 -6.46
C ASP A 292 -26.75 -13.74 -7.96
N GLY A 293 -26.96 -12.60 -8.63
CA GLY A 293 -27.35 -12.47 -10.04
C GLY A 293 -28.65 -11.71 -10.23
N SER A 294 -29.47 -11.66 -9.19
CA SER A 294 -30.77 -10.99 -9.15
C SER A 294 -30.81 -9.88 -8.09
N THR A 295 -30.24 -10.12 -6.91
CA THR A 295 -30.31 -9.20 -5.77
C THR A 295 -28.99 -9.17 -4.99
N CYS A 296 -28.78 -8.07 -4.27
CA CYS A 296 -27.72 -7.96 -3.27
C CYS A 296 -28.19 -8.60 -1.96
N GLN A 297 -27.38 -9.52 -1.42
CA GLN A 297 -27.63 -10.17 -0.15
C GLN A 297 -26.48 -9.87 0.82
N GLN A 298 -26.81 -9.64 2.08
CA GLN A 298 -25.82 -9.48 3.14
C GLN A 298 -25.25 -10.85 3.55
N PHE A 299 -23.96 -10.89 3.84
CA PHE A 299 -23.28 -12.04 4.41
C PHE A 299 -22.43 -11.61 5.62
N GLY A 300 -22.52 -12.34 6.73
CA GLY A 300 -21.78 -12.05 7.96
C GLY A 300 -22.36 -10.90 8.79
N ASN A 301 -22.47 -11.11 10.11
CA ASN A 301 -22.97 -10.12 11.08
C ASN A 301 -21.85 -9.62 12.02
N GLY A 302 -20.62 -9.46 11.53
CA GLY A 302 -19.51 -8.94 12.35
C GLY A 302 -18.92 -9.94 13.36
N MET A 303 -19.28 -11.23 13.28
CA MET A 303 -18.56 -12.31 13.96
C MET A 303 -18.27 -13.40 12.94
N ALA A 304 -16.98 -13.62 12.67
CA ALA A 304 -16.53 -14.81 11.99
C ALA A 304 -17.09 -16.03 12.74
N THR A 305 -18.09 -16.67 12.16
CA THR A 305 -18.67 -17.90 12.69
C THR A 305 -17.68 -19.00 12.37
N GLU A 306 -17.06 -19.56 13.42
CA GLU A 306 -16.50 -20.91 13.52
C GLU A 306 -16.10 -21.61 12.22
N ILE A 307 -14.98 -21.22 11.60
CA ILE A 307 -14.11 -22.16 10.86
C ILE A 307 -12.65 -21.73 11.07
N ILE A 308 -12.08 -22.11 12.21
CA ILE A 308 -10.64 -22.32 12.33
C ILE A 308 -10.42 -23.83 12.35
N ASP A 309 -10.80 -24.49 11.24
CA ASP A 309 -10.32 -25.83 10.92
C ASP A 309 -9.31 -25.72 9.78
N SER A 310 -8.11 -25.27 10.15
CA SER A 310 -6.87 -25.74 9.55
C SER A 310 -5.70 -25.27 10.41
N GLU A 311 -5.31 -26.14 11.33
CA GLU A 311 -3.98 -26.16 11.91
C GLU A 311 -2.92 -26.26 10.79
N ARG A 312 -2.46 -25.11 10.28
CA ARG A 312 -1.10 -24.92 9.72
C ARG A 312 -0.85 -23.47 9.29
N CYS A 313 -0.63 -22.57 10.24
CA CYS A 313 0.54 -21.68 10.24
C CYS A 313 0.52 -20.84 11.53
N MET A 314 1.68 -20.73 12.17
CA MET A 314 1.98 -19.88 13.33
C MET A 314 1.33 -20.30 14.66
N GLN A 315 1.91 -21.37 15.23
CA GLN A 315 2.25 -21.32 16.65
C GLN A 315 3.23 -20.15 16.87
N THR A 316 2.71 -18.99 17.22
CA THR A 316 3.45 -17.98 17.98
C THR A 316 2.56 -17.58 19.15
N ASP A 317 2.86 -18.21 20.28
CA ASP A 317 2.68 -17.70 21.64
C ASP A 317 1.39 -16.91 21.97
N ARG A 318 0.40 -17.60 22.54
CA ARG A 318 -0.78 -17.00 23.21
C ARG A 318 -0.46 -16.46 24.61
N SER A 319 0.75 -15.97 24.85
CA SER A 319 1.18 -15.40 26.13
C SER A 319 2.13 -14.21 25.92
N MET A 320 1.65 -13.15 25.28
CA MET A 320 2.33 -11.85 25.28
C MET A 320 1.35 -10.81 25.82
N THR A 321 1.45 -10.52 27.11
CA THR A 321 0.93 -9.28 27.70
C THR A 321 1.49 -8.09 26.89
N ASP A 322 0.62 -7.22 26.39
CA ASP A 322 1.05 -6.00 25.68
C ASP A 322 1.93 -5.16 26.63
N PRO A 323 3.25 -5.00 26.35
CA PRO A 323 4.15 -4.30 27.27
C PRO A 323 3.96 -2.78 27.24
N TYR A 324 3.08 -2.26 26.38
CA TYR A 324 2.89 -0.83 26.13
C TYR A 324 1.56 -0.28 26.63
N THR A 325 0.56 -1.12 26.88
CA THR A 325 -0.74 -0.68 27.43
C THR A 325 -1.09 -1.45 28.69
N ASP A 326 -1.66 -0.74 29.66
CA ASP A 326 -2.14 -1.35 30.89
C ASP A 326 -3.53 -1.98 30.67
N GLU A 327 -3.65 -3.30 30.83
CA GLU A 327 -4.90 -4.04 30.59
C GLU A 327 -6.07 -3.59 31.49
N THR A 328 -5.78 -2.93 32.61
CA THR A 328 -6.79 -2.48 33.57
C THR A 328 -7.44 -1.16 33.18
N THR A 329 -6.65 -0.26 32.59
CA THR A 329 -7.07 1.12 32.30
C THR A 329 -7.16 1.43 30.80
N GLY A 330 -6.52 0.62 29.95
CA GLY A 330 -6.35 0.92 28.52
C GLY A 330 -5.42 2.11 28.27
N LEU A 331 -4.79 2.65 29.32
CA LEU A 331 -3.85 3.76 29.23
C LEU A 331 -2.45 3.24 28.87
N PRO A 332 -1.62 4.08 28.23
CA PRO A 332 -0.20 3.82 28.04
C PRO A 332 0.49 3.47 29.36
N THR A 333 1.41 2.51 29.33
CA THR A 333 2.23 2.16 30.50
C THR A 333 3.22 3.28 30.85
N GLN A 334 3.74 3.27 32.07
CA GLN A 334 4.79 4.18 32.53
C GLN A 334 6.03 4.15 31.60
N LYS A 335 6.29 3.01 30.94
CA LYS A 335 7.36 2.87 29.94
C LYS A 335 7.11 3.76 28.71
N VAL A 336 5.90 3.74 28.15
CA VAL A 336 5.51 4.59 27.01
C VAL A 336 5.60 6.06 27.40
N PHE A 337 5.16 6.39 28.62
CA PHE A 337 5.27 7.74 29.16
C PHE A 337 6.71 8.26 29.20
N LEU A 338 7.65 7.45 29.71
CA LEU A 338 9.06 7.81 29.80
C LEU A 338 9.71 7.97 28.42
N GLU A 339 9.34 7.14 27.44
CA GLU A 339 9.80 7.27 26.06
C GLU A 339 9.32 8.57 25.43
N GLU A 340 8.05 8.93 25.64
CA GLU A 340 7.48 10.17 25.12
C GLU A 340 8.07 11.41 25.82
N LEU A 341 8.22 11.38 27.15
CA LEU A 341 8.87 12.45 27.91
C LEU A 341 10.31 12.68 27.42
N ARG A 342 11.08 11.62 27.16
CA ARG A 342 12.43 11.73 26.58
C ARG A 342 12.40 12.36 25.18
N ARG A 343 11.46 11.94 24.33
CA ARG A 343 11.29 12.49 22.98
C ARG A 343 10.97 13.98 23.03
N ARG A 344 10.00 14.38 23.83
CA ARG A 344 9.54 15.78 23.95
C ARG A 344 10.56 16.68 24.64
N ALA A 345 11.29 16.18 25.63
CA ALA A 345 12.40 16.91 26.23
C ALA A 345 13.52 17.18 25.20
N ALA A 346 13.81 16.21 24.32
CA ALA A 346 14.76 16.40 23.22
C ALA A 346 14.25 17.41 22.18
N GLU A 347 12.95 17.40 21.86
CA GLU A 347 12.31 18.42 21.00
C GLU A 347 12.41 19.83 21.61
N ARG A 348 12.16 19.97 22.92
CA ARG A 348 12.35 21.24 23.64
C ARG A 348 13.76 21.78 23.51
N ASN A 349 14.77 20.95 23.76
CA ASN A 349 16.17 21.39 23.68
C ASN A 349 16.58 21.76 22.25
N ARG A 350 15.96 21.15 21.24
CA ARG A 350 16.26 21.40 19.83
C ARG A 350 15.50 22.58 19.23
N TYR A 351 14.26 22.80 19.65
CA TYR A 351 13.33 23.73 19.00
C TYR A 351 12.77 24.80 19.95
N GLY A 352 13.13 24.78 21.24
CA GLY A 352 12.67 25.73 22.25
C GLY A 352 11.20 25.57 22.65
N THR A 353 10.57 24.43 22.36
CA THR A 353 9.15 24.18 22.68
C THR A 353 8.93 24.04 24.19
N ARG A 354 7.90 24.69 24.74
CA ARG A 354 7.53 24.54 26.16
C ARG A 354 6.96 23.14 26.41
N LEU A 355 7.16 22.61 27.62
CA LEU A 355 6.76 21.26 27.99
C LEU A 355 6.52 21.22 29.50
N SER A 356 5.29 20.96 29.90
CA SER A 356 4.94 20.78 31.31
C SER A 356 4.59 19.33 31.61
N LEU A 357 4.82 18.96 32.86
CA LEU A 357 4.63 17.61 33.38
C LEU A 357 3.79 17.70 34.65
N ALA A 358 2.79 16.83 34.79
CA ALA A 358 2.00 16.71 36.00
C ALA A 358 1.83 15.25 36.41
N ILE A 359 1.72 15.02 37.72
CA ILE A 359 1.26 13.75 38.28
C ILE A 359 0.04 14.04 39.12
N VAL A 360 -1.00 13.25 38.92
CA VAL A 360 -2.27 13.34 39.63
C VAL A 360 -2.42 12.08 40.47
N GLU A 361 -2.63 12.25 41.76
CA GLU A 361 -2.89 11.16 42.70
C GLU A 361 -4.30 11.27 43.27
N PHE A 362 -4.97 10.13 43.35
CA PHE A 362 -6.31 10.00 43.89
C PHE A 362 -6.23 9.26 45.22
N VAL A 363 -6.56 9.97 46.30
CA VAL A 363 -6.54 9.43 47.66
C VAL A 363 -7.98 9.12 48.07
N GLU A 364 -8.27 7.84 48.32
CA GLU A 364 -9.56 7.40 48.86
C GLU A 364 -9.63 7.73 50.36
N ASP A 365 -10.78 8.22 50.83
CA ASP A 365 -11.01 8.39 52.27
C ASP A 365 -11.25 7.01 52.90
N LEU A 366 -10.18 6.48 53.51
CA LEU A 366 -10.11 5.13 54.05
C LEU A 366 -10.88 5.04 55.37
N ASP A 367 -12.20 4.87 55.28
CA ASP A 367 -12.96 4.41 56.44
C ASP A 367 -13.70 3.08 56.25
N GLN A 368 -13.63 2.41 55.08
CA GLN A 368 -14.14 1.02 54.99
C GLN A 368 -13.84 0.14 53.75
N THR A 369 -12.72 0.23 53.01
CA THR A 369 -12.64 -0.54 51.74
C THR A 369 -11.25 -1.03 51.32
N ALA A 370 -10.46 -1.58 52.25
CA ALA A 370 -9.12 -2.10 51.93
C ALA A 370 -9.06 -3.41 51.09
N GLN A 371 -10.19 -4.05 50.73
CA GLN A 371 -10.18 -5.40 50.12
C GLN A 371 -10.89 -5.56 48.76
N ASP A 372 -11.59 -4.55 48.21
CA ASP A 372 -12.39 -4.74 47.01
C ASP A 372 -11.63 -4.37 45.71
N THR A 373 -11.20 -5.39 44.96
CA THR A 373 -10.50 -5.25 43.68
C THR A 373 -11.40 -4.63 42.60
N HIS A 374 -12.73 -4.76 42.72
CA HIS A 374 -13.67 -4.14 41.79
C HIS A 374 -13.77 -2.63 41.96
N LEU A 375 -13.68 -2.13 43.21
CA LEU A 375 -13.71 -0.69 43.49
C LEU A 375 -12.50 0.03 42.86
N ARG A 376 -11.30 -0.56 42.99
CA ARG A 376 -10.06 0.01 42.41
C ARG A 376 -10.08 0.10 40.89
N LYS A 377 -10.60 -0.93 40.21
CA LYS A 377 -10.79 -0.88 38.74
C LYS A 377 -11.79 0.19 38.33
N SER A 378 -12.83 0.40 39.14
CA SER A 378 -13.84 1.43 38.91
C SER A 378 -13.30 2.85 39.10
N LEU A 379 -12.52 3.07 40.17
CA LEU A 379 -11.85 4.34 40.44
C LEU A 379 -10.95 4.71 39.25
N LEU A 380 -10.10 3.79 38.79
CA LEU A 380 -9.19 4.04 37.67
C LEU A 380 -9.89 4.34 36.34
N ALA A 381 -11.00 3.65 36.03
CA ALA A 381 -11.79 3.93 34.83
C ALA A 381 -12.44 5.32 34.91
N THR A 382 -12.90 5.72 36.09
CA THR A 382 -13.48 7.04 36.37
C THR A 382 -12.44 8.13 36.22
N ILE A 383 -11.27 7.92 36.81
CA ILE A 383 -10.10 8.79 36.75
C ILE A 383 -9.65 9.02 35.30
N SER A 384 -9.55 7.95 34.50
CA SER A 384 -9.18 8.06 33.09
C SER A 384 -10.21 8.88 32.31
N LYS A 385 -11.51 8.69 32.59
CA LYS A 385 -12.58 9.41 31.91
C LYS A 385 -12.61 10.90 32.27
N LEU A 386 -12.38 11.23 33.54
CA LEU A 386 -12.24 12.60 34.02
C LEU A 386 -11.03 13.28 33.38
N ALA A 387 -9.86 12.63 33.39
CA ALA A 387 -8.64 13.15 32.78
C ALA A 387 -8.79 13.38 31.27
N SER A 388 -9.36 12.41 30.55
CA SER A 388 -9.61 12.56 29.11
C SER A 388 -10.65 13.63 28.76
N SER A 389 -11.50 14.06 29.71
CA SER A 389 -12.52 15.11 29.45
C SER A 389 -11.97 16.54 29.51
N VAL A 390 -10.82 16.74 30.16
CA VAL A 390 -10.26 18.08 30.44
C VAL A 390 -9.00 18.36 29.61
N LEU A 391 -8.30 17.31 29.19
CA LEU A 391 -7.03 17.40 28.48
C LEU A 391 -7.23 17.51 26.97
N ARG A 392 -6.27 18.15 26.29
CA ARG A 392 -6.31 18.33 24.82
C ARG A 392 -5.82 17.07 24.12
N ASP A 393 -6.15 16.94 22.83
CA ASP A 393 -5.72 15.82 21.98
C ASP A 393 -4.19 15.63 21.91
N THR A 394 -3.41 16.67 22.22
CA THR A 394 -1.94 16.63 22.25
C THR A 394 -1.35 16.21 23.59
N ASP A 395 -2.14 16.25 24.67
CA ASP A 395 -1.68 15.92 26.01
C ASP A 395 -1.66 14.40 26.19
N LEU A 396 -0.55 13.83 26.70
CA LEU A 396 -0.44 12.40 26.94
C LEU A 396 -0.84 12.09 28.37
N ILE A 397 -1.76 11.14 28.56
CA ILE A 397 -2.10 10.56 29.87
C ILE A 397 -1.55 9.15 29.90
N ALA A 398 -0.84 8.79 30.95
CA ALA A 398 -0.34 7.44 31.17
C ALA A 398 -0.49 7.03 32.63
N ARG A 399 -0.45 5.73 32.88
CA ARG A 399 -0.43 5.19 34.24
C ARG A 399 0.92 5.50 34.90
N HIS A 400 0.90 6.11 36.09
CA HIS A 400 2.10 6.34 36.90
C HIS A 400 2.31 5.17 37.86
N ASP A 401 1.38 4.96 38.80
CA ASP A 401 1.36 3.83 39.73
C ASP A 401 -0.06 3.21 39.86
N SER A 402 -0.40 2.59 40.99
CA SER A 402 -1.72 2.02 41.26
C SER A 402 -2.82 3.06 41.44
N ASN A 403 -2.50 4.26 41.96
CA ASN A 403 -3.48 5.30 42.31
C ASN A 403 -3.16 6.66 41.67
N SER A 404 -2.22 6.71 40.72
CA SER A 404 -1.75 7.95 40.13
C SER A 404 -1.58 7.87 38.62
N LEU A 405 -1.79 9.01 37.97
CA LEU A 405 -1.62 9.21 36.54
C LEU A 405 -0.53 10.23 36.26
N SER A 406 0.26 9.99 35.22
CA SER A 406 1.17 10.98 34.67
C SER A 406 0.54 11.67 33.47
N ILE A 407 0.65 12.98 33.42
CA ILE A 407 0.15 13.82 32.34
C ILE A 407 1.33 14.61 31.75
N LEU A 408 1.53 14.49 30.45
CA LEU A 408 2.49 15.29 29.69
C LEU A 408 1.74 16.34 28.88
N LEU A 409 2.06 17.62 29.08
CA LEU A 409 1.43 18.74 28.39
C LEU A 409 2.45 19.42 27.46
N PRO A 410 2.53 19.00 26.19
CA PRO A 410 3.47 19.58 25.23
C PRO A 410 3.04 20.99 24.81
N ALA A 411 4.01 21.78 24.35
CA ALA A 411 3.83 23.16 23.89
C ALA A 411 3.15 24.08 24.92
N THR A 412 3.31 23.80 26.21
CA THR A 412 2.58 24.45 27.30
C THR A 412 3.53 24.77 28.43
N ASP A 413 3.54 26.03 28.86
CA ASP A 413 4.25 26.45 30.08
C ASP A 413 3.44 26.08 31.34
N LEU A 414 4.04 26.26 32.51
CA LEU A 414 3.43 25.82 33.76
C LEU A 414 2.11 26.56 34.06
N GLU A 415 2.02 27.86 33.76
CA GLU A 415 0.80 28.63 33.99
C GLU A 415 -0.36 28.14 33.12
N GLN A 416 -0.09 27.90 31.84
CA GLN A 416 -1.08 27.35 30.91
C GLN A 416 -1.45 25.91 31.28
N ALA A 417 -0.51 25.12 31.82
CA ALA A 417 -0.76 23.76 32.27
C ALA A 417 -1.65 23.71 33.52
N LEU A 418 -1.58 24.73 34.39
CA LEU A 418 -2.44 24.80 35.58
C LEU A 418 -3.92 24.98 35.24
N VAL A 419 -4.28 25.52 34.07
CA VAL A 419 -5.68 25.73 33.66
C VAL A 419 -6.45 24.40 33.52
N PRO A 420 -6.02 23.42 32.69
CA PRO A 420 -6.68 22.12 32.64
C PRO A 420 -6.52 21.34 33.96
N LEU A 421 -5.42 21.50 34.71
CA LEU A 421 -5.24 20.78 35.98
C LEU A 421 -6.19 21.27 37.08
N ARG A 422 -6.49 22.58 37.14
CA ARG A 422 -7.52 23.12 38.04
C ARG A 422 -8.91 22.60 37.68
N ARG A 423 -9.25 22.59 36.39
CA ARG A 423 -10.51 22.02 35.89
C ARG A 423 -10.63 20.54 36.21
N LEU A 424 -9.53 19.78 36.10
CA LEU A 424 -9.51 18.36 36.45
C LEU A 424 -9.87 18.16 37.93
N ARG A 425 -9.25 18.94 38.82
CA ARG A 425 -9.52 18.88 40.26
C ARG A 425 -10.96 19.32 40.58
N GLU A 426 -11.43 20.44 40.03
CA GLU A 426 -12.80 20.93 40.25
C GLU A 426 -13.87 19.96 39.73
N ASN A 427 -13.60 19.34 38.57
CA ASN A 427 -14.47 18.30 38.03
C ASN A 427 -14.49 17.07 38.93
N ALA A 428 -13.38 16.74 39.60
CA ALA A 428 -13.35 15.63 40.54
C ALA A 428 -14.21 15.87 41.78
N ASP A 429 -14.24 17.08 42.32
CA ASP A 429 -15.11 17.44 43.47
C ASP A 429 -16.61 17.38 43.13
N THR A 430 -16.95 17.62 41.86
CA THR A 430 -18.35 17.68 41.37
C THR A 430 -18.81 16.39 40.68
N TYR A 431 -17.91 15.44 40.47
CA TYR A 431 -18.21 14.21 39.75
C TYR A 431 -19.02 13.25 40.61
N SER A 432 -20.27 13.01 40.20
CA SER A 432 -21.14 12.00 40.80
C SER A 432 -21.64 11.06 39.70
N ASP A 433 -21.18 9.81 39.72
CA ASP A 433 -21.74 8.74 38.88
C ASP A 433 -22.73 7.93 39.72
N ALA A 434 -23.98 7.80 39.26
CA ALA A 434 -25.03 7.02 39.94
C ALA A 434 -24.62 5.56 40.19
N LYS A 435 -23.67 5.03 39.41
CA LYS A 435 -23.13 3.68 39.54
C LYS A 435 -22.07 3.55 40.64
N TYR A 436 -21.47 4.67 41.07
CA TYR A 436 -20.31 4.73 41.96
C TYR A 436 -20.43 5.82 43.04
N ALA A 437 -21.65 6.21 43.39
CA ALA A 437 -21.97 7.33 44.29
C ALA A 437 -21.42 7.19 45.73
N SER A 438 -20.87 6.02 46.09
CA SER A 438 -20.26 5.74 47.39
C SER A 438 -18.75 5.99 47.45
N LEU A 439 -18.08 6.35 46.35
CA LEU A 439 -16.66 6.63 46.35
C LEU A 439 -16.38 8.09 46.73
N ASN A 440 -15.85 8.29 47.93
CA ASN A 440 -15.23 9.55 48.35
C ASN A 440 -13.73 9.49 48.04
N TYR A 441 -13.26 10.36 47.15
CA TYR A 441 -11.85 10.48 46.80
C TYR A 441 -11.44 11.95 46.71
N ALA A 442 -10.20 12.24 47.09
CA ALA A 442 -9.57 13.55 46.95
C ALA A 442 -8.52 13.52 45.84
N VAL A 443 -8.33 14.62 45.12
CA VAL A 443 -7.38 14.71 44.00
C VAL A 443 -6.24 15.66 44.33
N SER A 444 -5.04 15.12 44.48
CA SER A 444 -3.82 15.91 44.65
C SER A 444 -3.02 15.92 43.35
N ILE A 445 -2.49 17.09 42.99
CA ILE A 445 -1.75 17.26 41.73
C ILE A 445 -0.40 17.92 42.02
N GLY A 446 0.67 17.32 41.53
CA GLY A 446 1.98 17.96 41.38
C GLY A 446 2.20 18.37 39.92
N ALA A 447 2.70 19.57 39.66
CA ALA A 447 2.99 20.04 38.30
C ALA A 447 4.31 20.82 38.19
N VAL A 448 5.02 20.69 37.07
CA VAL A 448 6.31 21.35 36.81
C VAL A 448 6.47 21.73 35.34
N ASP A 449 7.20 22.81 35.04
CA ASP A 449 7.79 23.01 33.71
C ASP A 449 9.05 22.16 33.59
N VAL A 450 9.28 21.51 32.45
CA VAL A 450 10.52 20.78 32.16
C VAL A 450 11.57 21.79 31.70
N LEU A 451 12.67 21.98 32.41
CA LEU A 451 13.66 23.03 32.10
C LEU A 451 14.50 22.68 30.87
N ALA A 452 15.15 23.69 30.28
CA ALA A 452 16.10 23.47 29.18
C ALA A 452 17.31 22.66 29.67
N ASP A 453 17.75 21.69 28.86
CA ASP A 453 18.84 20.74 29.17
C ASP A 453 18.61 19.87 30.42
N GLU A 454 17.39 19.88 30.97
CA GLU A 454 17.04 19.05 32.11
C GLU A 454 16.88 17.58 31.69
N ARG A 455 17.45 16.68 32.50
CA ARG A 455 17.25 15.24 32.29
C ARG A 455 15.80 14.88 32.64
N PRO A 456 15.11 14.04 31.84
CA PRO A 456 13.74 13.60 32.13
C PRO A 456 13.52 13.06 33.55
N GLY A 457 14.51 12.35 34.11
CA GLY A 457 14.45 11.85 35.49
C GLY A 457 14.46 12.95 36.57
N ALA A 458 15.12 14.08 36.32
CA ALA A 458 15.13 15.22 37.24
C ALA A 458 13.76 15.95 37.23
N ALA A 459 13.15 16.11 36.06
CA ALA A 459 11.80 16.65 35.94
C ALA A 459 10.77 15.77 36.65
N LEU A 460 10.88 14.44 36.52
CA LEU A 460 10.06 13.46 37.26
C LEU A 460 10.22 13.61 38.77
N GLN A 461 11.46 13.70 39.25
CA GLN A 461 11.73 13.85 40.68
C GLN A 461 11.13 15.16 41.25
N ARG A 462 11.16 16.26 40.48
CA ARG A 462 10.54 17.53 40.91
C ARG A 462 9.02 17.45 40.96
N VAL A 463 8.38 16.80 39.98
CA VAL A 463 6.91 16.67 39.99
C VAL A 463 6.44 15.73 41.11
N GLU A 464 7.20 14.68 41.43
CA GLU A 464 6.93 13.80 42.57
C GLU A 464 7.10 14.54 43.90
N ALA A 465 8.10 15.41 44.02
CA ALA A 465 8.29 16.26 45.19
C ALA A 465 7.11 17.26 45.37
N ALA A 466 6.64 17.87 44.27
CA ALA A 466 5.45 18.73 44.29
C ALA A 466 4.19 17.95 44.70
N LEU A 467 3.99 16.75 44.15
CA LEU A 467 2.86 15.89 44.51
C LEU A 467 2.89 15.52 46.00
N LYS A 468 4.07 15.17 46.52
CA LYS A 468 4.27 14.86 47.94
C LYS A 468 3.96 16.05 48.85
N ALA A 469 4.28 17.27 48.42
CA ALA A 469 3.91 18.48 49.14
C ALA A 469 2.39 18.70 49.14
N ALA A 470 1.71 18.40 48.02
CA ALA A 470 0.25 18.46 47.92
C ALA A 470 -0.43 17.45 48.86
N THR A 471 0.02 16.20 48.89
CA THR A 471 -0.55 15.19 49.80
C THR A 471 -0.25 15.47 51.27
N SER A 472 0.94 15.99 51.59
CA SER A 472 1.31 16.35 52.97
C SER A 472 0.56 17.57 53.52
N SER A 473 -0.02 18.41 52.66
CA SER A 473 -0.76 19.62 53.04
C SER A 473 -2.26 19.38 53.30
N GLY A 474 -2.67 18.11 53.44
CA GLY A 474 -4.07 17.72 53.67
C GLY A 474 -4.81 17.19 52.44
N GLY A 475 -4.14 17.12 51.28
CA GLY A 475 -4.74 16.63 50.04
C GLY A 475 -5.70 17.61 49.36
N ASN A 476 -6.27 17.20 48.24
CA ASN A 476 -7.21 17.99 47.42
C ASN A 476 -6.67 19.36 46.94
N CYS A 477 -5.38 19.44 46.61
CA CYS A 477 -4.74 20.69 46.21
C CYS A 477 -3.71 20.49 45.09
N ILE A 478 -3.30 21.60 44.45
CA ILE A 478 -2.30 21.60 43.39
C ILE A 478 -1.03 22.28 43.89
N PHE A 479 0.11 21.60 43.80
CA PHE A 479 1.43 22.16 44.09
C PHE A 479 2.27 22.19 42.83
N ILE A 480 3.16 23.17 42.76
CA ILE A 480 4.17 23.30 41.72
C ILE A 480 5.58 23.29 42.29
N HIS A 481 6.56 22.95 41.46
CA HIS A 481 7.99 23.06 41.82
C HIS A 481 8.71 24.05 40.90
N ASP A 482 9.03 25.24 41.43
CA ASP A 482 9.71 26.35 40.73
C ASP A 482 11.25 26.20 40.74
N SER A 483 11.74 24.98 40.51
CA SER A 483 13.18 24.62 40.53
C SER A 483 13.90 24.74 41.89
N GLN A 484 13.44 25.60 42.81
CA GLN A 484 14.03 25.81 44.15
C GLN A 484 13.12 25.27 45.26
N ASP A 485 11.83 25.64 45.27
CA ASP A 485 10.88 25.26 46.31
C ASP A 485 9.58 24.70 45.72
N CYS A 486 8.83 23.95 46.57
CA CYS A 486 7.47 23.51 46.28
C CYS A 486 6.48 24.54 46.83
N LEU A 487 5.60 25.07 45.96
CA LEU A 487 4.66 26.14 46.30
C LEU A 487 3.23 25.73 45.93
N PRO A 488 2.21 26.17 46.68
CA PRO A 488 0.82 26.04 46.26
C PRO A 488 0.59 26.79 44.95
N ALA A 489 -0.16 26.20 44.01
CA ALA A 489 -0.43 26.80 42.70
C ALA A 489 -1.15 28.16 42.78
N ASP A 490 -1.83 28.45 43.89
CA ASP A 490 -2.54 29.70 44.12
C ASP A 490 -1.62 30.84 44.61
N GLN A 491 -0.43 30.52 45.13
CA GLN A 491 0.58 31.49 45.53
C GLN A 491 1.58 31.80 44.41
N ALA A 492 1.73 30.91 43.43
CA ALA A 492 2.70 31.02 42.34
C ALA A 492 2.34 32.02 41.23
N ALA A 493 1.05 32.34 41.06
CA ALA A 493 0.58 33.28 40.02
C ALA A 493 1.05 34.74 40.25
N SER A 494 1.65 35.04 41.40
CA SER A 494 2.21 36.35 41.73
C SER A 494 3.68 36.52 41.31
N SER A 495 4.37 35.45 40.93
CA SER A 495 5.85 35.43 40.84
C SER A 495 6.39 35.50 39.41
N TYR A 496 5.56 35.28 38.39
CA TYR A 496 5.97 35.18 36.98
C TYR A 496 5.70 36.46 36.15
N HIS A 497 5.19 37.52 36.79
CA HIS A 497 5.11 38.87 36.19
C HIS A 497 6.40 39.66 36.42
N ILE A 498 7.53 39.26 35.81
CA ILE A 498 8.71 40.14 35.60
C ILE A 498 9.29 39.89 34.22
#